data_AF-A0A2P5MTN9-F1
#
_entry.id   AF-A0A2P5MTN9-F1
#
_cell.length_a   1.000
_cell.length_b   1.000
_cell.length_c   1.000
_cell.angle_alpha   90.00
_cell.angle_beta   90.00
_cell.angle_gamma   90.00
#
_symmetry.space_group_name_H-M   'P 1'
#
loop_
_entity.id
_entity.type
_entity.pdbx_description
1 polymer ?
#
loop_
_entity_poly.entity_id
_entity_poly.type
_entity_poly.pdbx_seq_one_letter_code
_entity_poly.pdbx_strand_id
1 'polypeptide(L)'
;MQENNAVALIDIASATVTGIKALGLQDHSLPGNGFDASDRDGSGSNPLNGNIQNWQVKGMYMPDAIDSFTRGGQQFFVTANEGDAREWPGIADEIRVGNAVIDPALNTTLTAEHGSDWRSNNDKLNRLLVSTSGDLDGDGDLDELQAYGARSFSILDANGNRVFDSGDRIEQIIKSQFPQLWVDDRSDNKGPEPEGVAIGQINGIDLLFLGLERSNAIMVWALNDVANPTFLDMIFTTGNVAPEGLAFFSNAQGSFLAVANEVSDTTSLYRVNAVPVPGAVWLFGSGLVTLLVARRRT
;
A
#
# COMPACT_ATOMS: atom_id res chain seq x y z
N MET A 1 -4.32 -1.12 -15.98
CA MET A 1 -3.09 -1.43 -16.76
C MET A 1 -1.98 -1.69 -15.76
N GLN A 2 -2.26 -2.57 -14.80
CA GLN A 2 -1.47 -2.75 -13.59
C GLN A 2 -0.09 -3.29 -13.94
N GLU A 3 -0.03 -4.39 -14.67
CA GLU A 3 1.18 -5.10 -15.09
C GLU A 3 2.06 -4.28 -16.05
N ASN A 4 1.53 -3.17 -16.58
CA ASN A 4 2.26 -2.21 -17.42
C ASN A 4 2.69 -0.95 -16.66
N ASN A 5 2.40 -0.86 -15.36
CA ASN A 5 2.72 0.28 -14.49
C ASN A 5 2.30 1.63 -15.10
N ALA A 6 1.09 1.69 -15.65
CA ALA A 6 0.60 2.81 -16.43
C ALA A 6 -0.90 3.06 -16.25
N VAL A 7 -1.33 4.27 -16.60
CA VAL A 7 -2.75 4.63 -16.78
C VAL A 7 -3.04 5.00 -18.23
N ALA A 8 -4.21 4.63 -18.72
CA ALA A 8 -4.69 4.99 -20.05
C ALA A 8 -5.65 6.17 -19.97
N LEU A 9 -5.50 7.13 -20.88
CA LEU A 9 -6.46 8.20 -21.11
C LEU A 9 -7.40 7.75 -22.22
N ILE A 10 -8.70 7.74 -21.93
CA ILE A 10 -9.73 7.21 -22.83
C ILE A 10 -10.77 8.29 -23.09
N ASP A 11 -11.04 8.57 -24.37
CA ASP A 11 -12.21 9.32 -24.78
C ASP A 11 -13.41 8.36 -24.84
N ILE A 12 -14.35 8.53 -23.91
CA ILE A 12 -15.50 7.63 -23.76
C ILE A 12 -16.49 7.74 -24.93
N ALA A 13 -16.68 8.93 -25.49
CA ALA A 13 -17.67 9.16 -26.55
C ALA A 13 -17.26 8.46 -27.86
N SER A 14 -15.96 8.44 -28.14
CA SER A 14 -15.36 7.80 -29.32
C SER A 14 -14.84 6.39 -29.05
N ALA A 15 -14.78 5.97 -27.78
CA ALA A 15 -14.15 4.73 -27.33
C ALA A 15 -12.68 4.58 -27.80
N THR A 16 -11.91 5.68 -27.74
CA THR A 16 -10.51 5.71 -28.19
C THR A 16 -9.53 5.93 -27.04
N VAL A 17 -8.40 5.23 -27.07
CA VAL A 17 -7.25 5.53 -26.18
C VAL A 17 -6.52 6.73 -26.78
N THR A 18 -6.50 7.84 -26.04
CA THR A 18 -5.87 9.10 -26.46
C THR A 18 -4.47 9.28 -25.89
N GLY A 19 -4.10 8.49 -24.88
CA GLY A 19 -2.76 8.49 -24.31
C GLY A 19 -2.53 7.33 -23.35
N ILE A 20 -1.25 7.03 -23.12
CA ILE A 20 -0.78 6.13 -22.08
C ILE A 20 0.26 6.89 -21.28
N LYS A 21 0.14 6.88 -19.95
CA LYS A 21 1.07 7.53 -19.06
C LYS A 21 1.69 6.51 -18.12
N ALA A 22 3.01 6.35 -18.24
CA ALA A 22 3.79 5.58 -17.28
C ALA A 22 3.76 6.25 -15.91
N LEU A 23 3.62 5.44 -14.86
CA LEU A 23 3.55 5.93 -13.47
C LEU A 23 4.93 6.09 -12.83
N GLY A 24 5.98 5.61 -13.51
CA GLY A 24 7.36 5.67 -13.02
C GLY A 24 7.60 4.70 -11.87
N LEU A 25 8.61 4.99 -11.06
CA LEU A 25 9.06 4.13 -9.97
C LEU A 25 9.20 4.95 -8.68
N GLN A 26 8.86 4.33 -7.54
CA GLN A 26 9.18 4.87 -6.22
C GLN A 26 10.62 4.51 -5.84
N ASP A 27 11.37 5.46 -5.31
CA ASP A 27 12.72 5.21 -4.82
C ASP A 27 12.70 4.86 -3.34
N HIS A 28 12.86 3.57 -3.01
CA HIS A 28 12.85 3.08 -1.63
C HIS A 28 14.14 3.42 -0.85
N SER A 29 15.14 4.04 -1.49
CA SER A 29 16.34 4.51 -0.79
C SER A 29 16.09 5.82 -0.03
N LEU A 30 15.01 6.53 -0.36
CA LEU A 30 14.70 7.84 0.19
C LEU A 30 13.93 7.76 1.52
N PRO A 31 14.23 8.64 2.49
CA PRO A 31 13.47 8.70 3.75
C PRO A 31 11.96 8.80 3.52
N GLY A 32 11.19 7.97 4.24
CA GLY A 32 9.73 7.90 4.10
C GLY A 32 9.23 6.96 3.00
N ASN A 33 10.14 6.30 2.28
CA ASN A 33 9.81 5.22 1.34
C ASN A 33 10.42 3.88 1.80
N GLY A 34 10.54 3.65 3.10
CA GLY A 34 11.00 2.34 3.58
C GLY A 34 9.98 1.23 3.29
N PHE A 35 10.43 -0.01 3.33
CA PHE A 35 9.54 -1.17 3.36
C PHE A 35 10.20 -2.34 4.08
N ASP A 36 9.40 -3.29 4.54
CA ASP A 36 9.92 -4.57 5.00
C ASP A 36 10.19 -5.47 3.78
N ALA A 37 11.44 -5.90 3.60
CA ALA A 37 11.91 -6.58 2.40
C ALA A 37 12.01 -8.11 2.55
N SER A 38 11.69 -8.66 3.73
CA SER A 38 11.75 -10.10 3.94
C SER A 38 10.67 -10.62 4.89
N ASP A 39 10.17 -11.81 4.59
CA ASP A 39 9.32 -12.69 5.42
C ASP A 39 10.09 -13.51 6.46
N ARG A 40 11.34 -13.14 6.73
CA ARG A 40 12.33 -13.94 7.50
C ARG A 40 13.38 -13.05 8.14
N ASP A 41 12.92 -12.00 8.79
CA ASP A 41 13.71 -11.06 9.54
C ASP A 41 13.79 -11.46 11.03
N GLY A 42 14.99 -11.37 11.60
CA GLY A 42 15.25 -11.70 12.99
C GLY A 42 15.83 -13.09 13.20
N SER A 43 16.35 -13.32 14.41
CA SER A 43 17.10 -14.54 14.71
C SER A 43 16.20 -15.67 15.20
N GLY A 44 16.11 -16.77 14.45
CA GLY A 44 15.59 -18.05 14.93
C GLY A 44 14.19 -17.98 15.54
N SER A 45 14.09 -18.01 16.88
CA SER A 45 12.82 -17.96 17.62
C SER A 45 12.30 -16.54 17.93
N ASN A 46 13.00 -15.51 17.49
CA ASN A 46 12.62 -14.10 17.66
C ASN A 46 12.44 -13.45 16.28
N PRO A 47 11.34 -13.75 15.57
CA PRO A 47 11.02 -13.03 14.34
C PRO A 47 10.86 -11.55 14.68
N LEU A 48 11.41 -10.71 13.82
CA LEU A 48 11.07 -9.31 13.75
C LEU A 48 9.83 -9.22 12.86
N ASN A 49 8.87 -8.35 13.19
CA ASN A 49 7.76 -8.05 12.30
C ASN A 49 7.89 -6.58 11.94
N GLY A 50 7.92 -6.28 10.65
CA GLY A 50 8.02 -4.91 10.17
C GLY A 50 9.43 -4.35 10.31
N ASN A 51 10.44 -5.07 9.82
CA ASN A 51 11.79 -4.54 9.62
C ASN A 51 11.84 -3.54 8.44
N ILE A 52 11.01 -2.50 8.53
CA ILE A 52 10.89 -1.43 7.55
C ILE A 52 12.20 -0.64 7.50
N GLN A 53 12.87 -0.71 6.35
CA GLN A 53 14.13 -0.02 6.08
C GLN A 53 14.11 0.60 4.70
N ASN A 54 15.04 1.54 4.47
CA ASN A 54 15.30 2.08 3.15
C ASN A 54 16.32 1.20 2.42
N TRP A 55 16.02 0.87 1.17
CA TRP A 55 16.83 -0.02 0.34
C TRP A 55 17.06 0.62 -1.02
N GLN A 56 18.19 0.33 -1.66
CA GLN A 56 18.42 0.69 -3.07
C GLN A 56 17.59 -0.23 -3.98
N VAL A 57 16.28 -0.02 -3.95
CA VAL A 57 15.23 -0.76 -4.65
C VAL A 57 14.23 0.25 -5.20
N LYS A 58 13.68 -0.04 -6.38
CA LYS A 58 12.60 0.73 -6.98
C LYS A 58 11.28 -0.02 -6.86
N GLY A 59 10.25 0.64 -6.35
CA GLY A 59 8.90 0.10 -6.30
C GLY A 59 8.13 0.48 -7.56
N MET A 60 7.58 -0.50 -8.27
CA MET A 60 6.70 -0.24 -9.41
C MET A 60 5.29 0.07 -8.91
N TYR A 61 4.74 1.24 -9.22
CA TYR A 61 3.44 1.66 -8.68
C TYR A 61 2.30 0.70 -9.04
N MET A 62 2.24 0.18 -10.26
CA MET A 62 1.39 -0.95 -10.68
C MET A 62 0.03 -1.00 -9.95
N PRO A 63 -0.87 -0.06 -10.25
CA PRO A 63 -2.06 0.08 -9.45
C PRO A 63 -3.15 -0.92 -9.84
N ASP A 64 -3.77 -1.52 -8.83
CA ASP A 64 -4.88 -2.45 -8.99
C ASP A 64 -6.21 -1.69 -9.16
N ALA A 65 -6.63 -0.95 -8.12
CA ALA A 65 -7.80 -0.07 -8.21
C ALA A 65 -7.46 1.43 -8.42
N ILE A 66 -8.45 2.12 -8.95
CA ILE A 66 -8.46 3.56 -9.20
C ILE A 66 -9.85 4.14 -8.92
N ASP A 67 -9.90 5.30 -8.26
CA ASP A 67 -11.13 6.08 -8.13
C ASP A 67 -10.82 7.58 -8.15
N SER A 68 -11.83 8.43 -8.36
CA SER A 68 -11.64 9.83 -8.68
C SER A 68 -12.52 10.76 -7.84
N PHE A 69 -12.04 11.98 -7.60
CA PHE A 69 -12.79 13.00 -6.87
C PHE A 69 -12.46 14.41 -7.36
N THR A 70 -13.36 15.35 -7.11
CA THR A 70 -13.16 16.76 -7.44
C THR A 70 -13.00 17.57 -6.17
N ARG A 71 -11.93 18.39 -6.11
CA ARG A 71 -11.73 19.38 -5.05
C ARG A 71 -11.32 20.71 -5.66
N GLY A 72 -11.95 21.80 -5.21
CA GLY A 72 -11.61 23.15 -5.68
C GLY A 72 -11.78 23.36 -7.19
N GLY A 73 -12.68 22.60 -7.83
CA GLY A 73 -12.89 22.62 -9.27
C GLY A 73 -11.82 21.87 -10.09
N GLN A 74 -10.88 21.18 -9.44
CA GLN A 74 -9.88 20.33 -10.07
C GLN A 74 -10.21 18.85 -9.83
N GLN A 75 -10.04 18.05 -10.88
CA GLN A 75 -10.20 16.60 -10.82
C GLN A 75 -8.89 15.95 -10.40
N PHE A 76 -9.00 15.00 -9.48
CA PHE A 76 -7.92 14.13 -9.03
C PHE A 76 -8.38 12.68 -9.13
N PHE A 77 -7.41 11.77 -9.11
CA PHE A 77 -7.67 10.35 -8.91
C PHE A 77 -6.65 9.74 -7.95
N VAL A 78 -7.07 8.67 -7.28
CA VAL A 78 -6.27 7.89 -6.34
C VAL A 78 -6.03 6.52 -6.95
N THR A 79 -4.81 6.01 -6.80
CA THR A 79 -4.45 4.64 -7.19
C THR A 79 -3.94 3.86 -5.98
N ALA A 80 -4.35 2.60 -5.87
CA ALA A 80 -3.83 1.66 -4.88
C ALA A 80 -2.68 0.85 -5.50
N ASN A 81 -1.46 1.07 -5.00
CA ASN A 81 -0.22 0.69 -5.69
C ASN A 81 0.29 -0.67 -5.24
N GLU A 82 -0.48 -1.71 -5.57
CA GLU A 82 -0.30 -3.09 -5.13
C GLU A 82 0.92 -3.79 -5.73
N GLY A 83 1.06 -3.74 -7.06
CA GLY A 83 1.96 -4.62 -7.81
C GLY A 83 1.31 -5.91 -8.30
N ASP A 84 1.44 -6.22 -9.59
CA ASP A 84 1.16 -7.58 -10.06
C ASP A 84 2.10 -7.97 -11.22
N ALA A 85 2.51 -9.23 -11.20
CA ALA A 85 3.44 -9.79 -12.16
C ALA A 85 2.72 -10.34 -13.39
N ARG A 86 3.42 -10.39 -14.53
CA ARG A 86 2.86 -10.98 -15.74
C ARG A 86 2.90 -12.50 -15.65
N GLU A 87 1.74 -13.13 -15.46
CA GLU A 87 1.61 -14.59 -15.34
C GLU A 87 1.31 -15.31 -16.67
N TRP A 88 1.94 -14.91 -17.77
CA TRP A 88 1.69 -15.54 -19.07
C TRP A 88 2.62 -16.74 -19.32
N PRO A 89 2.14 -17.80 -20.01
CA PRO A 89 2.97 -18.95 -20.34
C PRO A 89 4.27 -18.54 -21.05
N GLY A 90 5.41 -18.87 -20.45
CA GLY A 90 6.74 -18.61 -21.00
C GLY A 90 7.37 -17.28 -20.60
N ILE A 91 6.72 -16.48 -19.75
CA ILE A 91 7.32 -15.28 -19.14
C ILE A 91 7.77 -15.64 -17.72
N ALA A 92 9.05 -15.39 -17.41
CA ALA A 92 9.57 -15.40 -16.04
C ALA A 92 9.74 -13.95 -15.62
N ASP A 93 8.66 -13.35 -15.13
CA ASP A 93 8.64 -11.92 -14.81
C ASP A 93 9.35 -11.63 -13.49
N GLU A 94 9.33 -12.60 -12.57
CA GLU A 94 9.88 -12.46 -11.22
C GLU A 94 11.15 -13.27 -11.02
N ILE A 95 12.06 -12.73 -10.22
CA ILE A 95 13.23 -13.44 -9.71
C ILE A 95 13.48 -13.06 -8.26
N ARG A 96 13.85 -14.05 -7.44
CA ARG A 96 14.30 -13.81 -6.07
C ARG A 96 15.71 -13.23 -6.12
N VAL A 97 15.95 -12.11 -5.45
CA VAL A 97 17.26 -11.41 -5.46
C VAL A 97 18.43 -12.33 -5.10
N GLY A 98 18.24 -13.24 -4.15
CA GLY A 98 19.24 -14.26 -3.79
C GLY A 98 19.70 -15.13 -4.98
N ASN A 99 18.84 -15.31 -5.99
CA ASN A 99 19.09 -16.14 -7.18
C ASN A 99 19.46 -15.33 -8.44
N ALA A 100 19.26 -14.01 -8.45
CA ALA A 100 19.50 -13.17 -9.62
C ALA A 100 20.98 -13.01 -9.98
N VAL A 101 21.32 -12.75 -11.24
CA VAL A 101 22.64 -12.19 -11.57
C VAL A 101 22.54 -10.69 -11.37
N ILE A 102 23.53 -10.06 -10.74
CA ILE A 102 23.49 -8.65 -10.35
C ILE A 102 24.67 -7.95 -11.01
N ASP A 103 24.41 -6.83 -11.67
CA ASP A 103 25.43 -5.98 -12.26
C ASP A 103 26.54 -5.66 -11.23
N PRO A 104 27.83 -5.76 -11.60
CA PRO A 104 28.93 -5.45 -10.69
C PRO A 104 28.87 -4.06 -10.05
N ALA A 105 28.35 -3.04 -10.75
CA ALA A 105 28.22 -1.68 -10.23
C ALA A 105 27.07 -1.57 -9.22
N LEU A 106 25.91 -2.18 -9.50
CA LEU A 106 24.81 -2.30 -8.55
C LEU A 106 25.27 -3.07 -7.29
N ASN A 107 25.93 -4.22 -7.46
CA ASN A 107 26.43 -5.02 -6.35
C ASN A 107 27.45 -4.26 -5.48
N THR A 108 28.32 -3.46 -6.11
CA THR A 108 29.27 -2.60 -5.39
C THR A 108 28.54 -1.56 -4.54
N THR A 109 27.49 -0.94 -5.08
CA THR A 109 26.72 0.08 -4.37
C THR A 109 25.92 -0.51 -3.21
N LEU A 110 25.19 -1.62 -3.45
CA LEU A 110 24.46 -2.35 -2.42
C LEU A 110 25.38 -2.86 -1.30
N THR A 111 26.59 -3.33 -1.64
CA THR A 111 27.57 -3.76 -0.63
C THR A 111 28.06 -2.61 0.24
N ALA A 112 28.26 -1.42 -0.34
CA ALA A 112 28.71 -0.25 0.38
C ALA A 112 27.61 0.30 1.31
N GLU A 113 26.35 0.31 0.87
CA GLU A 113 25.22 0.83 1.65
C GLU A 113 24.69 -0.17 2.68
N HIS A 114 24.55 -1.44 2.30
CA HIS A 114 23.80 -2.45 3.04
C HIS A 114 24.68 -3.60 3.57
N GLY A 115 25.99 -3.56 3.32
CA GLY A 115 26.96 -4.56 3.75
C GLY A 115 27.06 -5.76 2.80
N SER A 116 28.17 -6.49 2.83
CA SER A 116 28.47 -7.57 1.87
C SER A 116 27.52 -8.77 1.92
N ASP A 117 26.72 -8.89 2.97
CA ASP A 117 25.71 -9.93 3.16
C ASP A 117 24.32 -9.51 2.67
N TRP A 118 24.14 -8.32 2.08
CA TRP A 118 22.84 -7.78 1.63
C TRP A 118 22.02 -8.78 0.81
N ARG A 119 22.69 -9.58 -0.01
CA ARG A 119 22.08 -10.58 -0.90
C ARG A 119 22.00 -11.98 -0.29
N SER A 120 22.78 -12.30 0.74
CA SER A 120 22.82 -13.64 1.35
C SER A 120 22.09 -13.75 2.67
N ASN A 121 21.77 -12.61 3.28
CA ASN A 121 21.08 -12.53 4.57
C ASN A 121 19.57 -12.46 4.35
N ASN A 122 18.84 -13.37 4.99
CA ASN A 122 17.38 -13.38 4.93
C ASN A 122 16.78 -12.15 5.62
N ASP A 123 17.44 -11.53 6.60
CA ASP A 123 16.94 -10.29 7.22
C ASP A 123 17.02 -9.05 6.29
N LYS A 124 17.51 -9.23 5.06
CA LYS A 124 17.79 -8.17 4.07
C LYS A 124 17.13 -8.52 2.74
N LEU A 125 17.76 -8.17 1.62
CA LEU A 125 17.18 -8.28 0.29
C LEU A 125 17.22 -9.70 -0.29
N ASN A 126 17.84 -10.71 0.36
CA ASN A 126 17.97 -12.06 -0.22
C ASN A 126 16.64 -12.62 -0.73
N ARG A 127 15.57 -12.38 0.02
CA ARG A 127 14.28 -13.00 -0.20
C ARG A 127 13.35 -12.19 -1.08
N LEU A 128 13.60 -10.89 -1.23
CA LEU A 128 12.79 -10.01 -2.04
C LEU A 128 12.60 -10.56 -3.46
N LEU A 129 11.35 -10.61 -3.91
CA LEU A 129 10.98 -10.83 -5.31
C LEU A 129 11.04 -9.51 -6.07
N VAL A 130 11.73 -9.53 -7.21
CA VAL A 130 11.89 -8.38 -8.09
C VAL A 130 11.62 -8.77 -9.53
N SER A 131 11.31 -7.79 -10.37
CA SER A 131 11.11 -8.00 -11.79
C SER A 131 12.42 -8.24 -12.53
N THR A 132 12.37 -9.11 -13.53
CA THR A 132 13.46 -9.30 -14.49
C THR A 132 13.64 -8.12 -15.45
N SER A 133 12.70 -7.15 -15.49
CA SER A 133 12.88 -5.90 -16.24
C SER A 133 13.90 -4.94 -15.66
N GLY A 134 14.51 -5.29 -14.51
CA GLY A 134 15.65 -4.58 -13.94
C GLY A 134 16.96 -4.77 -14.73
N ASP A 135 17.00 -5.68 -15.71
CA ASP A 135 18.05 -5.80 -16.73
C ASP A 135 17.80 -4.75 -17.82
N LEU A 136 18.46 -3.59 -17.72
CA LEU A 136 18.19 -2.41 -18.54
C LEU A 136 18.94 -2.43 -19.87
N ASP A 137 20.04 -3.18 -19.97
CA ASP A 137 20.84 -3.29 -21.19
C ASP A 137 20.74 -4.64 -21.92
N GLY A 138 20.08 -5.63 -21.30
CA GLY A 138 19.74 -6.92 -21.87
C GLY A 138 20.86 -7.94 -21.84
N ASP A 139 21.86 -7.77 -20.96
CA ASP A 139 23.01 -8.67 -20.85
C ASP A 139 22.78 -9.88 -19.90
N GLY A 140 21.64 -9.90 -19.20
CA GLY A 140 21.20 -10.98 -18.34
C GLY A 140 21.55 -10.80 -16.86
N ASP A 141 22.10 -9.66 -16.46
CA ASP A 141 22.17 -9.24 -15.05
C ASP A 141 21.24 -8.06 -14.73
N LEU A 142 20.93 -7.86 -13.45
CA LEU A 142 20.06 -6.77 -13.02
C LEU A 142 20.91 -5.53 -12.72
N ASP A 143 20.66 -4.44 -13.46
CA ASP A 143 21.15 -3.10 -13.17
C ASP A 143 20.37 -2.42 -12.03
N GLU A 144 19.11 -2.81 -11.87
CA GLU A 144 18.19 -2.26 -10.89
C GLU A 144 17.34 -3.35 -10.23
N LEU A 145 17.13 -3.24 -8.92
CA LEU A 145 16.15 -4.06 -8.21
C LEU A 145 14.77 -3.40 -8.28
N GLN A 146 13.85 -3.99 -9.04
CA GLN A 146 12.48 -3.49 -9.22
C GLN A 146 11.47 -4.37 -8.46
N ALA A 147 11.01 -3.93 -7.29
CA ALA A 147 9.97 -4.62 -6.54
C ALA A 147 8.58 -4.40 -7.17
N TYR A 148 7.73 -5.43 -7.07
CA TYR A 148 6.32 -5.31 -7.42
C TYR A 148 5.58 -4.54 -6.36
N GLY A 149 4.85 -3.52 -6.81
CA GLY A 149 4.14 -2.62 -5.92
C GLY A 149 5.04 -1.54 -5.35
N ALA A 150 4.44 -0.38 -5.12
CA ALA A 150 5.03 0.65 -4.28
C ALA A 150 4.56 0.51 -2.82
N ARG A 151 3.63 -0.41 -2.54
CA ARG A 151 3.02 -0.64 -1.20
C ARG A 151 2.39 0.62 -0.62
N SER A 152 1.87 1.46 -1.51
CA SER A 152 1.43 2.82 -1.22
C SER A 152 0.08 3.11 -1.88
N PHE A 153 -0.44 4.31 -1.67
CA PHE A 153 -1.40 4.89 -2.59
C PHE A 153 -0.87 6.22 -3.13
N SER A 154 -1.20 6.53 -4.38
CA SER A 154 -0.85 7.81 -5.00
C SER A 154 -2.10 8.66 -5.23
N ILE A 155 -1.95 9.99 -5.15
CA ILE A 155 -2.93 10.94 -5.65
C ILE A 155 -2.33 11.62 -6.88
N LEU A 156 -3.08 11.65 -7.98
CA LEU A 156 -2.67 12.24 -9.24
C LEU A 156 -3.68 13.28 -9.71
N ASP A 157 -3.21 14.28 -10.45
CA ASP A 157 -4.07 15.25 -11.14
C ASP A 157 -4.74 14.63 -12.38
N ALA A 158 -5.68 15.36 -13.01
CA ALA A 158 -6.37 14.90 -14.22
C ALA A 158 -5.46 14.57 -15.42
N ASN A 159 -4.23 15.07 -15.43
CA ASN A 159 -3.23 14.75 -16.47
C ASN A 159 -2.37 13.55 -16.07
N GLY A 160 -2.64 12.92 -14.93
CA GLY A 160 -1.88 11.84 -14.32
C GLY A 160 -0.52 12.27 -13.77
N ASN A 161 -0.31 13.55 -13.44
CA ASN A 161 0.87 13.96 -12.69
C ASN A 161 0.67 13.61 -11.23
N ARG A 162 1.66 12.98 -10.60
CA ARG A 162 1.60 12.63 -9.18
C ARG A 162 1.69 13.89 -8.32
N VAL A 163 0.70 14.05 -7.44
CA VAL A 163 0.58 15.14 -6.46
C VAL A 163 1.10 14.68 -5.09
N PHE A 164 0.82 13.42 -4.75
CA PHE A 164 1.21 12.79 -3.49
C PHE A 164 1.44 11.29 -3.68
N ASP A 165 2.34 10.74 -2.89
CA ASP A 165 2.43 9.30 -2.63
C ASP A 165 2.51 9.07 -1.12
N SER A 166 1.88 8.00 -0.63
CA SER A 166 1.91 7.70 0.80
C SER A 166 3.27 7.19 1.28
N GLY A 167 4.15 6.75 0.39
CA GLY A 167 5.41 6.11 0.78
C GLY A 167 5.15 4.96 1.75
N ASP A 168 5.97 4.90 2.79
CA ASP A 168 5.95 3.85 3.82
C ASP A 168 4.82 3.99 4.85
N ARG A 169 3.97 5.03 4.74
CA ARG A 169 2.99 5.36 5.78
C ARG A 169 2.03 4.21 6.09
N ILE A 170 1.68 3.38 5.11
CA ILE A 170 0.79 2.22 5.30
C ILE A 170 1.45 1.24 6.30
N GLU A 171 2.63 0.74 5.97
CA GLU A 171 3.36 -0.21 6.83
C GLU A 171 3.74 0.42 8.18
N GLN A 172 4.16 1.69 8.21
CA GLN A 172 4.47 2.39 9.47
C GLN A 172 3.25 2.48 10.40
N ILE A 173 2.06 2.75 9.85
CA ILE A 173 0.81 2.81 10.64
C ILE A 173 0.43 1.42 11.14
N ILE A 174 0.49 0.39 10.29
CA ILE A 174 0.21 -1.00 10.71
C ILE A 174 1.15 -1.39 11.84
N LYS A 175 2.47 -1.25 11.64
CA LYS A 175 3.49 -1.61 12.63
C LYS A 175 3.29 -0.89 13.97
N SER A 176 3.00 0.41 13.94
CA SER A 176 2.96 1.24 15.16
C SER A 176 1.61 1.23 15.89
N GLN A 177 0.50 1.11 15.17
CA GLN A 177 -0.85 1.28 15.73
C GLN A 177 -1.71 0.01 15.65
N PHE A 178 -1.46 -0.85 14.66
CA PHE A 178 -2.24 -2.07 14.42
C PHE A 178 -1.35 -3.30 14.18
N PRO A 179 -0.36 -3.59 15.06
CA PRO A 179 0.62 -4.64 14.81
C PRO A 179 0.00 -6.04 14.66
N GLN A 180 -1.22 -6.25 15.15
CA GLN A 180 -1.98 -7.49 14.95
C GLN A 180 -2.43 -7.72 13.49
N LEU A 181 -2.38 -6.69 12.65
CA LEU A 181 -2.72 -6.75 11.22
C LEU A 181 -1.45 -6.90 10.34
N TRP A 182 -0.26 -6.97 10.96
CA TRP A 182 0.98 -7.24 10.24
C TRP A 182 1.00 -8.71 9.78
N VAL A 183 1.24 -8.91 8.49
CA VAL A 183 1.28 -10.22 7.85
C VAL A 183 2.62 -10.34 7.12
N ASP A 184 3.52 -11.12 7.72
CA ASP A 184 4.93 -11.08 7.36
C ASP A 184 5.31 -11.96 6.16
N ASP A 185 4.53 -12.99 5.87
CA ASP A 185 4.76 -13.91 4.73
C ASP A 185 4.61 -13.25 3.35
N ARG A 186 4.29 -11.95 3.33
CA ARG A 186 4.20 -11.09 2.15
C ARG A 186 5.22 -9.96 2.13
N SER A 187 6.02 -9.79 3.18
CA SER A 187 7.08 -8.77 3.28
C SER A 187 8.16 -8.97 2.21
N ASP A 188 8.47 -10.20 1.80
CA ASP A 188 9.41 -10.44 0.68
C ASP A 188 8.81 -10.17 -0.72
N ASN A 189 7.54 -9.74 -0.79
CA ASN A 189 6.82 -9.52 -2.05
C ASN A 189 6.07 -8.17 -2.09
N LYS A 190 4.75 -8.15 -1.86
CA LYS A 190 3.90 -6.95 -2.03
C LYS A 190 3.41 -6.35 -0.70
N GLY A 191 3.82 -6.91 0.44
CA GLY A 191 3.56 -6.37 1.77
C GLY A 191 2.05 -6.33 2.11
N PRO A 192 1.51 -5.17 2.56
CA PRO A 192 0.10 -5.04 2.91
C PRO A 192 -0.90 -5.17 1.76
N GLU A 193 -0.44 -5.09 0.50
CA GLU A 193 -1.25 -5.20 -0.73
C GLU A 193 -2.43 -4.21 -0.74
N PRO A 194 -2.16 -2.90 -0.98
CA PRO A 194 -3.23 -1.95 -1.23
C PRO A 194 -3.88 -2.24 -2.58
N GLU A 195 -5.09 -2.78 -2.56
CA GLU A 195 -5.80 -3.23 -3.77
C GLU A 195 -7.04 -2.40 -4.05
N GLY A 196 -7.92 -2.27 -3.06
CA GLY A 196 -9.20 -1.61 -3.22
C GLY A 196 -9.17 -0.09 -3.00
N VAL A 197 -9.89 0.67 -3.82
CA VAL A 197 -10.11 2.11 -3.62
C VAL A 197 -11.60 2.45 -3.71
N ALA A 198 -12.09 3.22 -2.75
CA ALA A 198 -13.33 3.97 -2.90
C ALA A 198 -13.19 5.39 -2.33
N ILE A 199 -13.73 6.38 -3.03
CA ILE A 199 -13.86 7.74 -2.53
C ILE A 199 -15.30 7.99 -2.10
N GLY A 200 -15.43 8.59 -0.91
CA GLY A 200 -16.70 9.06 -0.39
C GLY A 200 -16.60 10.48 0.12
N GLN A 201 -17.73 11.17 0.25
CA GLN A 201 -17.78 12.47 0.91
C GLN A 201 -18.77 12.44 2.07
N ILE A 202 -18.33 12.92 3.23
CA ILE A 202 -19.19 13.09 4.41
C ILE A 202 -18.97 14.49 4.97
N ASN A 203 -20.06 15.26 5.09
CA ASN A 203 -20.03 16.64 5.60
C ASN A 203 -18.99 17.55 4.90
N GLY A 204 -18.80 17.37 3.59
CA GLY A 204 -17.82 18.14 2.80
C GLY A 204 -16.36 17.70 2.94
N ILE A 205 -16.09 16.61 3.66
CA ILE A 205 -14.77 15.99 3.76
C ILE A 205 -14.72 14.82 2.78
N ASP A 206 -13.80 14.89 1.81
CA ASP A 206 -13.52 13.74 0.94
C ASP A 206 -12.67 12.72 1.70
N LEU A 207 -13.12 11.48 1.67
CA LEU A 207 -12.54 10.33 2.35
C LEU A 207 -12.06 9.33 1.32
N LEU A 208 -10.84 8.83 1.50
CA LEU A 208 -10.34 7.64 0.83
C LEU A 208 -10.55 6.44 1.74
N PHE A 209 -11.19 5.41 1.20
CA PHE A 209 -11.20 4.06 1.75
C PHE A 209 -10.24 3.22 0.91
N LEU A 210 -9.16 2.76 1.53
CA LEU A 210 -8.12 1.96 0.89
C LEU A 210 -8.16 0.54 1.47
N GLY A 211 -8.54 -0.44 0.66
CA GLY A 211 -8.51 -1.86 1.03
C GLY A 211 -7.07 -2.38 1.05
N LEU A 212 -6.74 -3.12 2.11
CA LEU A 212 -5.47 -3.84 2.25
C LEU A 212 -5.78 -5.33 2.29
N GLU A 213 -5.52 -6.03 1.18
CA GLU A 213 -5.92 -7.43 0.99
C GLU A 213 -5.28 -8.31 2.08
N ARG A 214 -3.95 -8.22 2.24
CA ARG A 214 -3.20 -9.05 3.18
C ARG A 214 -3.42 -8.67 4.63
N SER A 215 -3.54 -7.38 4.92
CA SER A 215 -3.83 -6.93 6.29
C SER A 215 -5.29 -7.11 6.70
N ASN A 216 -6.18 -7.58 5.81
CA ASN A 216 -7.60 -7.81 6.08
C ASN A 216 -8.32 -6.58 6.66
N ALA A 217 -7.99 -5.41 6.13
CA ALA A 217 -8.41 -4.14 6.71
C ALA A 217 -8.62 -3.06 5.65
N ILE A 218 -9.33 -2.00 6.02
CA ILE A 218 -9.54 -0.82 5.18
C ILE A 218 -9.02 0.40 5.94
N MET A 219 -8.04 1.10 5.36
CA MET A 219 -7.58 2.37 5.89
C MET A 219 -8.50 3.50 5.44
N VAL A 220 -8.83 4.40 6.36
CA VAL A 220 -9.64 5.59 6.08
C VAL A 220 -8.77 6.83 6.18
N TRP A 221 -8.77 7.65 5.14
CA TRP A 221 -7.97 8.87 5.06
C TRP A 221 -8.83 10.08 4.72
N ALA A 222 -8.60 11.20 5.39
CA ALA A 222 -9.13 12.50 4.95
C ALA A 222 -8.24 13.06 3.84
N LEU A 223 -8.85 13.45 2.73
CA LEU A 223 -8.14 14.03 1.59
C LEU A 223 -8.11 15.56 1.61
N ASN A 224 -8.60 16.24 2.66
CA ASN A 224 -8.75 17.72 2.70
C ASN A 224 -7.55 18.50 2.16
N ASP A 225 -6.35 18.01 2.45
CA ASP A 225 -5.11 18.40 1.79
C ASP A 225 -4.62 17.24 0.91
N VAL A 226 -4.69 17.41 -0.41
CA VAL A 226 -4.29 16.38 -1.38
C VAL A 226 -2.77 16.17 -1.43
N ALA A 227 -1.99 17.14 -0.92
CA ALA A 227 -0.54 17.01 -0.80
C ALA A 227 -0.13 16.37 0.53
N ASN A 228 -1.05 16.28 1.50
CA ASN A 228 -0.80 15.65 2.79
C ASN A 228 -2.08 15.02 3.38
N PRO A 229 -2.55 13.88 2.84
CA PRO A 229 -3.66 13.14 3.39
C PRO A 229 -3.45 12.74 4.86
N THR A 230 -4.51 12.80 5.64
CA THR A 230 -4.49 12.48 7.07
C THR A 230 -5.14 11.12 7.31
N PHE A 231 -4.41 10.20 7.91
CA PHE A 231 -4.97 8.93 8.38
C PHE A 231 -6.00 9.20 9.49
N LEU A 232 -7.18 8.61 9.37
CA LEU A 232 -8.28 8.79 10.32
C LEU A 232 -8.54 7.54 11.14
N ASP A 233 -8.64 6.38 10.48
CA ASP A 233 -9.08 5.14 11.13
C ASP A 233 -8.71 3.90 10.32
N MET A 234 -8.75 2.73 10.98
CA MET A 234 -8.58 1.40 10.38
C MET A 234 -9.83 0.56 10.65
N ILE A 235 -10.55 0.19 9.58
CA ILE A 235 -11.71 -0.70 9.68
C ILE A 235 -11.23 -2.14 9.46
N PHE A 236 -11.46 -3.01 10.44
CA PHE A 236 -11.23 -4.45 10.32
C PHE A 236 -12.27 -5.21 11.12
N THR A 237 -12.67 -6.39 10.66
CA THR A 237 -13.70 -7.21 11.32
C THR A 237 -13.31 -8.67 11.23
N THR A 238 -13.25 -9.36 12.36
CA THR A 238 -12.91 -10.78 12.39
C THR A 238 -13.84 -11.58 11.47
N GLY A 239 -13.24 -12.37 10.57
CA GLY A 239 -13.97 -13.19 9.60
C GLY A 239 -14.10 -12.56 8.21
N ASN A 240 -13.87 -11.25 8.09
CA ASN A 240 -13.69 -10.61 6.79
C ASN A 240 -12.23 -10.75 6.38
N VAL A 241 -11.99 -11.34 5.21
CA VAL A 241 -10.64 -11.67 4.72
C VAL A 241 -10.52 -11.20 3.27
N ALA A 242 -9.39 -10.57 2.94
CA ALA A 242 -9.07 -10.02 1.62
C ALA A 242 -10.10 -9.02 1.08
N PRO A 243 -10.18 -7.79 1.65
CA PRO A 243 -11.05 -6.74 1.11
C PRO A 243 -10.54 -6.23 -0.25
N GLU A 244 -11.26 -6.53 -1.33
CA GLU A 244 -10.91 -6.12 -2.70
C GLU A 244 -11.84 -5.03 -3.24
N GLY A 245 -13.11 -5.39 -3.47
CA GLY A 245 -14.11 -4.51 -4.06
C GLY A 245 -14.72 -3.58 -3.02
N LEU A 246 -14.51 -2.27 -3.14
CA LEU A 246 -15.10 -1.25 -2.26
C LEU A 246 -16.09 -0.37 -3.02
N ALA A 247 -17.21 -0.04 -2.38
CA ALA A 247 -18.16 0.92 -2.91
C ALA A 247 -18.72 1.81 -1.79
N PHE A 248 -18.51 3.11 -1.90
CA PHE A 248 -19.13 4.09 -1.01
C PHE A 248 -20.41 4.64 -1.63
N PHE A 249 -21.46 4.79 -0.82
CA PHE A 249 -22.69 5.46 -1.22
C PHE A 249 -23.39 6.13 -0.05
N SER A 250 -24.28 7.07 -0.35
CA SER A 250 -25.10 7.74 0.65
C SER A 250 -26.57 7.77 0.23
N ASN A 251 -27.47 7.67 1.20
CA ASN A 251 -28.92 7.76 1.01
C ASN A 251 -29.58 8.43 2.22
N ALA A 252 -30.92 8.41 2.30
CA ALA A 252 -31.67 9.00 3.41
C ALA A 252 -31.36 8.38 4.79
N GLN A 253 -30.79 7.18 4.83
CA GLN A 253 -30.42 6.47 6.06
C GLN A 253 -28.98 6.77 6.50
N GLY A 254 -28.15 7.38 5.65
CA GLY A 254 -26.79 7.78 5.97
C GLY A 254 -25.79 7.41 4.89
N SER A 255 -24.52 7.37 5.27
CA SER A 255 -23.39 7.01 4.41
C SER A 255 -22.90 5.60 4.73
N PHE A 256 -22.56 4.84 3.69
CA PHE A 256 -22.22 3.43 3.79
C PHE A 256 -21.02 3.09 2.92
N LEU A 257 -20.22 2.15 3.40
CA LEU A 257 -19.16 1.48 2.66
C LEU A 257 -19.54 0.00 2.53
N ALA A 258 -19.79 -0.46 1.31
CA ALA A 258 -19.89 -1.87 0.98
C ALA A 258 -18.50 -2.41 0.63
N VAL A 259 -18.19 -3.62 1.11
CA VAL A 259 -16.89 -4.27 0.92
C VAL A 259 -17.12 -5.72 0.52
N ALA A 260 -16.55 -6.13 -0.60
CA ALA A 260 -16.42 -7.52 -1.00
C ALA A 260 -15.13 -8.09 -0.39
N ASN A 261 -15.26 -9.18 0.36
CA ASN A 261 -14.15 -9.86 1.02
C ASN A 261 -13.91 -11.19 0.29
N GLU A 262 -12.93 -11.22 -0.60
CA GLU A 262 -12.72 -12.25 -1.62
C GLU A 262 -12.50 -13.62 -0.99
N VAL A 263 -11.45 -13.78 -0.19
CA VAL A 263 -11.07 -15.06 0.43
C VAL A 263 -12.13 -15.60 1.39
N SER A 264 -12.91 -14.72 2.03
CA SER A 264 -13.98 -15.15 2.96
C SER A 264 -15.33 -15.44 2.28
N ASP A 265 -15.47 -15.15 0.98
CA ASP A 265 -16.73 -15.24 0.24
C ASP A 265 -17.88 -14.43 0.88
N THR A 266 -17.59 -13.24 1.42
CA THR A 266 -18.60 -12.40 2.09
C THR A 266 -18.70 -10.98 1.53
N THR A 267 -19.85 -10.34 1.79
CA THR A 267 -20.02 -8.89 1.61
C THR A 267 -20.37 -8.25 2.93
N SER A 268 -19.63 -7.23 3.31
CA SER A 268 -19.88 -6.43 4.51
C SER A 268 -20.40 -5.04 4.18
N LEU A 269 -21.26 -4.51 5.04
CA LEU A 269 -21.80 -3.16 4.92
C LEU A 269 -21.53 -2.38 6.21
N TYR A 270 -20.67 -1.37 6.11
CA TYR A 270 -20.34 -0.48 7.21
C TYR A 270 -21.14 0.81 7.08
N ARG A 271 -21.70 1.30 8.20
CA ARG A 271 -22.24 2.66 8.27
C ARG A 271 -21.11 3.61 8.67
N VAL A 272 -20.81 4.58 7.82
CA VAL A 272 -19.74 5.55 8.06
C VAL A 272 -20.36 6.83 8.64
N ASN A 273 -19.85 7.27 9.80
CA ASN A 273 -20.30 8.51 10.44
C ASN A 273 -19.09 9.35 10.83
N ALA A 274 -19.14 10.65 10.55
CA ALA A 274 -18.19 11.58 11.13
C ALA A 274 -18.47 11.70 12.64
N VAL A 275 -17.47 11.41 13.47
CA VAL A 275 -17.55 11.70 14.90
C VAL A 275 -17.03 13.12 15.11
N PRO A 276 -17.85 14.08 15.57
CA PRO A 276 -17.34 15.40 15.94
C PRO A 276 -16.32 15.21 17.05
N VAL A 277 -15.07 15.64 16.84
CA VAL A 277 -14.12 15.72 17.93
C VAL A 277 -14.70 16.74 18.91
N PRO A 278 -15.01 16.39 20.18
CA PRO A 278 -15.36 17.39 21.17
C PRO A 278 -14.20 18.39 21.21
N GLY A 279 -14.48 19.69 21.11
CA GLY A 279 -13.50 20.77 20.89
C GLY A 279 -12.46 20.99 22.00
N ALA A 280 -12.03 19.94 22.72
CA ALA A 280 -11.14 19.97 23.87
C ALA A 280 -9.97 18.97 23.81
N VAL A 281 -9.75 18.22 22.72
CA VAL A 281 -8.58 17.31 22.63
C VAL A 281 -7.43 17.99 21.87
N TRP A 282 -6.91 19.05 22.47
CA TRP A 282 -5.56 19.56 22.24
C TRP A 282 -4.63 19.30 23.44
N LEU A 283 -5.00 18.40 24.36
CA LEU A 283 -4.12 17.99 25.44
C LEU A 283 -3.96 16.46 25.46
N PHE A 284 -2.75 16.03 25.07
CA PHE A 284 -2.00 14.87 25.53
C PHE A 284 -2.77 13.65 26.09
N GLY A 285 -2.60 12.50 25.40
CA GLY A 285 -2.17 11.25 26.05
C GLY A 285 -3.22 10.44 26.81
N SER A 286 -3.39 9.19 26.38
CA SER A 286 -3.68 8.00 27.20
C SER A 286 -4.75 8.10 28.30
N GLY A 287 -5.90 7.45 28.07
CA GLY A 287 -6.93 7.29 29.10
C GLY A 287 -7.85 6.10 28.85
N LEU A 288 -7.30 4.88 28.85
CA LEU A 288 -8.07 3.65 29.08
C LEU A 288 -8.71 3.73 30.48
N VAL A 289 -10.05 3.75 30.55
CA VAL A 289 -10.78 3.50 31.79
C VAL A 289 -11.53 2.18 31.65
N THR A 290 -10.90 1.11 32.12
CA THR A 290 -11.54 -0.17 32.44
C THR A 290 -12.25 -0.04 33.79
N LEU A 291 -13.59 -0.07 33.79
CA LEU A 291 -14.39 -0.18 35.01
C LEU A 291 -14.50 -1.65 35.44
N LEU A 292 -13.68 -2.05 36.42
CA LEU A 292 -13.84 -3.29 37.17
C LEU A 292 -14.81 -3.05 38.35
N VAL A 293 -15.97 -3.70 38.31
CA VAL A 293 -16.94 -3.73 39.41
C VAL A 293 -16.48 -4.76 40.46
N ALA A 294 -16.00 -4.29 41.61
CA ALA A 294 -15.74 -5.14 42.77
C ALA A 294 -17.02 -5.35 43.59
N ARG A 295 -17.50 -6.61 43.65
CA ARG A 295 -18.53 -7.08 44.59
C ARG A 295 -17.99 -7.00 46.02
N ARG A 296 -18.71 -6.30 46.91
CA ARG A 296 -18.56 -6.46 48.37
C ARG A 296 -19.27 -7.74 48.82
N ARG A 297 -18.58 -8.58 49.60
CA ARG A 297 -19.20 -9.53 50.53
C ARG A 297 -18.96 -9.04 51.96
N THR A 298 -20.02 -9.03 52.75
CA THR A 298 -20.00 -9.13 54.21
C THR A 298 -19.59 -10.53 54.63
#